data_AF-A0A9R1QKU7-F1
#
_entry.id   AF-A0A9R1QKU7-F1
#
_cell.length_a   1.000
_cell.length_b   1.000
_cell.length_c   1.000
_cell.angle_alpha   90.00
_cell.angle_beta   90.00
_cell.angle_gamma   90.00
#
_symmetry.space_group_name_H-M   'P 1'
#
loop_
_entity.id
_entity.type
_entity.pdbx_description
1 polymer ?
#
loop_
_entity_poly.entity_id
_entity_poly.type
_entity_poly.pdbx_seq_one_letter_code
_entity_poly.pdbx_strand_id
1 'polypeptide(L)' 'MPARREAIREVVSAHKVAILFLQETKIEDRNPSLVRDVGGHQLQDCVVLPTISTRGGAAIFWDRM' A
#
# COMPACT_ATOMS: atom_id res chain seq x y z
N MET A 1 -3.07 1.95 -12.38
CA MET A 1 -2.61 1.07 -13.47
C MET A 1 -2.46 -0.34 -12.92
N PRO A 2 -3.13 -1.34 -13.50
CA PRO A 2 -3.13 -2.72 -12.99
C PRO A 2 -1.72 -3.31 -12.81
N ALA A 3 -0.84 -3.13 -13.80
CA ALA A 3 0.53 -3.66 -13.78
C ALA A 3 1.38 -3.20 -12.57
N ARG A 4 1.21 -1.95 -12.11
CA ARG A 4 1.99 -1.44 -10.96
C ARG A 4 1.59 -2.11 -9.65
N ARG A 5 0.30 -2.45 -9.49
CA ARG A 5 -0.19 -3.12 -8.27
C ARG A 5 0.24 -4.57 -8.23
N GLU A 6 0.24 -5.24 -9.38
CA GLU A 6 0.69 -6.62 -9.52
C GLU A 6 2.19 -6.77 -9.16
N ALA A 7 3.04 -5.87 -9.67
CA ALA A 7 4.46 -5.85 -9.31
C ALA A 7 4.68 -5.63 -7.80
N ILE A 8 3.89 -4.76 -7.16
CA ILE A 8 3.95 -4.55 -5.71
C ILE A 8 3.56 -5.83 -4.96
N ARG A 9 2.48 -6.52 -5.38
CA ARG A 9 2.06 -7.79 -4.77
C ARG A 9 3.12 -8.87 -4.90
N GLU A 10 3.78 -8.96 -6.06
CA GLU A 10 4.87 -9.92 -6.29
C GLU A 10 6.01 -9.66 -5.31
N VAL A 11 6.43 -8.40 -5.14
CA VAL A 11 7.47 -8.02 -4.17
C VAL A 11 7.07 -8.37 -2.75
N VAL A 12 5.84 -8.04 -2.34
CA VAL A 12 5.31 -8.35 -1.00
C VAL A 12 5.35 -9.85 -0.74
N SER A 13 4.84 -10.64 -1.69
CA SER A 13 4.79 -12.11 -1.60
C SER A 13 6.19 -12.74 -1.56
N ALA A 14 7.06 -12.35 -2.49
CA ALA A 14 8.40 -12.91 -2.63
C ALA A 14 9.28 -12.67 -1.40
N HIS A 15 9.11 -11.52 -0.73
CA HIS A 15 9.93 -11.13 0.41
C HIS A 15 9.24 -11.31 1.77
N LYS A 16 7.99 -11.82 1.79
CA LYS A 16 7.17 -11.96 3.01
C LYS A 16 7.16 -10.67 3.84
N VAL A 17 6.87 -9.56 3.17
CA VAL A 17 7.00 -8.22 3.75
C VAL A 17 5.99 -8.05 4.89
N ALA A 18 6.47 -7.68 6.08
CA ALA A 18 5.62 -7.38 7.22
C ALA A 18 5.07 -5.94 7.21
N ILE A 19 5.85 -5.00 6.64
CA ILE A 19 5.50 -3.59 6.49
C ILE A 19 5.94 -3.10 5.11
N LEU A 20 5.03 -2.57 4.32
CA LEU A 20 5.29 -1.97 3.02
C LEU A 20 5.13 -0.46 3.09
N PHE A 21 6.12 0.30 2.61
CA PHE A 21 6.03 1.75 2.48
C PHE A 21 6.05 2.17 1.01
N LEU A 22 5.00 2.88 0.59
CA LEU A 22 4.89 3.45 -0.74
C LEU A 22 4.98 4.97 -0.65
N GLN A 23 5.89 5.56 -1.41
CA GLN A 23 6.04 7.01 -1.59
C GLN A 23 5.47 7.46 -2.93
N GLU A 24 5.24 8.76 -3.06
CA GLU A 24 4.71 9.40 -4.27
C GLU A 24 3.40 8.75 -4.75
N THR A 25 2.55 8.39 -3.80
CA THR A 25 1.26 7.78 -4.08
C THR A 25 0.14 8.80 -4.17
N LYS A 26 -0.87 8.48 -4.99
CA LYS A 26 -2.13 9.23 -5.12
C LYS A 26 -3.25 8.63 -4.26
N ILE A 27 -2.90 7.82 -3.27
CA ILE A 27 -3.87 7.28 -2.32
C ILE A 27 -4.17 8.42 -1.35
N GLU A 28 -5.41 8.88 -1.33
CA GLU A 28 -5.84 9.98 -0.45
C GLU A 28 -6.51 9.44 0.83
N ASP A 29 -7.24 8.34 0.71
CA ASP A 29 -7.99 7.76 1.82
C ASP A 29 -7.67 6.28 2.03
N ARG A 30 -7.77 5.85 3.29
CA ARG A 30 -7.74 4.44 3.66
C ARG A 30 -8.98 3.75 3.08
N ASN A 31 -8.76 2.77 2.22
CA ASN A 31 -9.82 1.93 1.66
C ASN A 31 -9.48 0.44 1.85
N PRO A 32 -10.33 -0.34 2.56
CA PRO A 32 -10.10 -1.77 2.76
C PRO A 32 -9.92 -2.58 1.47
N SER A 33 -10.61 -2.22 0.38
CA SER A 33 -10.41 -2.89 -0.90
C SER A 33 -9.05 -2.57 -1.49
N LEU A 34 -8.57 -1.33 -1.33
CA LEU A 34 -7.23 -0.91 -1.76
C LEU A 34 -6.12 -1.60 -0.96
N VAL A 35 -6.31 -1.82 0.34
CA VAL A 35 -5.36 -2.55 1.19
C VAL A 35 -5.19 -3.98 0.67
N ARG A 36 -6.28 -4.72 0.46
CA ARG A 36 -6.22 -6.06 -0.13
C ARG A 36 -5.64 -6.03 -1.54
N ASP A 37 -5.97 -4.99 -2.30
CA ASP A 37 -5.49 -4.86 -3.67
C ASP A 37 -3.99 -4.56 -3.77
N VAL A 38 -3.36 -3.98 -2.76
CA VAL A 38 -1.93 -3.62 -2.80
C VAL A 38 -1.11 -4.60 -1.97
N GLY A 39 -1.60 -4.94 -0.78
CA GLY A 39 -0.95 -5.80 0.19
C GLY A 39 -1.27 -7.29 0.09
N GLY A 40 -2.21 -7.67 -0.78
CA GLY A 40 -2.65 -9.05 -0.92
C GLY A 40 -3.25 -9.62 0.38
N HIS A 41 -2.99 -10.89 0.65
CA HIS A 41 -3.42 -11.56 1.88
C HIS A 41 -2.54 -11.24 3.10
N GLN A 42 -1.33 -10.72 2.89
CA GLN A 42 -0.35 -10.50 3.97
C GLN A 42 -0.57 -9.18 4.70
N LEU A 43 -0.83 -8.07 3.99
CA LEU A 43 -1.02 -6.77 4.63
C LEU A 43 -2.51 -6.48 4.74
N GLN A 44 -2.99 -6.33 5.97
CA GLN A 44 -4.42 -6.24 6.28
C GLN A 44 -4.84 -4.84 6.71
N ASP A 45 -3.89 -3.94 6.92
CA ASP A 45 -4.17 -2.55 7.27
C ASP A 45 -3.22 -1.56 6.60
N CYS A 46 -3.63 -0.29 6.60
CA CYS A 46 -2.79 0.81 6.16
C CYS A 46 -3.10 2.14 6.85
N VAL A 47 -2.12 3.05 6.80
CA VAL A 47 -2.28 4.48 7.04
C VAL A 47 -1.86 5.23 5.79
N VAL A 48 -2.60 6.29 5.48
CA VAL A 48 -2.41 7.12 4.31
C VAL A 48 -2.04 8.51 4.78
N LEU A 49 -0.95 9.04 4.22
CA LEU A 49 -0.61 10.45 4.27
C LEU A 49 -1.03 11.06 2.93
N PRO A 50 -2.20 11.72 2.87
CA PRO A 50 -2.72 12.28 1.64
C PRO A 50 -1.85 13.43 1.12
N THR A 51 -2.09 13.83 -0.13
CA THR A 51 -1.35 14.92 -0.77
C THR A 51 -1.84 16.32 -0.37
N ILE A 52 -2.60 16.45 0.73
CA ILE A 52 -3.10 17.75 1.20
C ILE A 52 -1.90 18.66 1.45
N SER A 53 -1.68 19.60 0.52
CA SER A 53 -0.56 20.55 0.45
C SER A 53 0.86 19.99 0.14
N THR A 54 1.03 18.71 -0.20
CA THR A 54 2.34 18.12 -0.52
C THR A 54 2.39 17.52 -1.94
N ARG A 55 3.58 17.50 -2.58
CA ARG A 55 3.75 16.95 -3.95
C ARG A 55 3.80 15.41 -4.00
N GLY A 56 3.78 14.72 -2.87
CA GLY A 56 3.90 13.26 -2.82
C GLY A 56 3.23 12.69 -1.59
N GLY A 57 2.13 11.97 -1.79
CA GLY A 57 1.47 11.21 -0.74
C GLY A 57 2.29 9.99 -0.36
N ALA A 58 2.03 9.47 0.83
CA ALA A 58 2.65 8.23 1.29
C ALA A 58 1.60 7.26 1.81
N ALA A 59 1.86 5.97 1.71
CA ALA A 59 1.02 4.95 2.31
C ALA A 59 1.89 3.88 2.96
N ILE A 60 1.60 3.56 4.21
CA ILE A 60 2.26 2.47 4.95
C ILE A 60 1.21 1.38 5.14
N PHE A 61 1.56 0.15 4.78
CA PHE A 61 0.73 -1.04 4.93
C PHE A 61 1.40 -2.02 5.88
N TRP A 62 0.63 -2.73 6.70
CA TRP A 62 1.15 -3.73 7.64
C TRP A 62 0.17 -4.90 7.81
N ASP A 63 0.69 -6.02 8.30
CA ASP A 63 -0.14 -7.13 8.78
C ASP A 63 -0.79 -6.77 10.11
N ARG A 64 -2.08 -7.07 10.24
CA ARG A 64 -2.83 -6.85 11.48
C ARG A 64 -2.76 -8.17 12.25
N MET A 65 -1.66 -8.31 13.01
CA MET A 65 -1.37 -9.47 13.86
C MET A 65 -2.53 -9.80 14.80
#